data_AF-A0A3D3G592-F1
#
_entry.id   AF-A0A3D3G592-F1
#
_cell.length_a   1.000
_cell.length_b   1.000
_cell.length_c   1.000
_cell.angle_alpha   90.00
_cell.angle_beta   90.00
_cell.angle_gamma   90.00
#
_symmetry.space_group_name_H-M   'P 1'
#
loop_
_entity.id
_entity.type
_entity.pdbx_description
1 polymer ?
#
loop_
_entity_poly.entity_id
_entity_poly.type
_entity_poly.pdbx_seq_one_letter_code
_entity_poly.pdbx_strand_id
1 'polypeptide(L)'
;MLTLTVLLRCLSSVIREALLQALNECAQHQIAQVQISHLFLQLLKQPEPNELIFLLDRYDISVLELRRQLNSALLSAHIQSHSTLVLSEALIILLQQAWQFSQAEQCPQINIFHLLQA
;
A
#
# COMPACT_ATOMS: atom_id res chain seq x y z
N MET A 1 19.58 -0.75 9.10
CA MET A 1 18.30 -0.36 8.48
C MET A 1 18.45 -0.40 6.97
N LEU A 2 17.53 -1.03 6.24
CA LEU A 2 17.52 -0.94 4.78
C LEU A 2 17.14 0.47 4.33
N THR A 3 17.69 0.91 3.20
CA THR A 3 17.24 2.15 2.56
C THR A 3 15.88 1.93 1.91
N LEU A 4 15.08 3.00 1.77
CA LEU A 4 13.79 2.94 1.10
C LEU A 4 13.93 2.37 -0.32
N THR A 5 14.95 2.78 -1.07
CA THR A 5 15.23 2.27 -2.41
C THR A 5 15.42 0.76 -2.46
N VAL A 6 16.02 0.16 -1.42
CA VAL A 6 16.17 -1.31 -1.33
C VAL A 6 14.84 -1.95 -0.98
N LEU A 7 14.09 -1.42 0.00
CA LEU A 7 12.76 -1.93 0.37
C LEU A 7 11.80 -1.95 -0.83
N LEU A 8 11.80 -0.90 -1.65
CA LEU A 8 10.97 -0.82 -2.85
C LEU A 8 11.29 -1.90 -3.90
N ARG A 9 12.55 -2.38 -3.94
CA ARG A 9 12.97 -3.48 -4.82
C ARG A 9 12.56 -4.85 -4.30
N CYS A 10 12.35 -4.97 -3.00
CA CYS A 10 11.90 -6.20 -2.34
C CYS A 10 10.39 -6.42 -2.47
N LEU A 11 9.62 -5.45 -2.95
CA LEU A 11 8.18 -5.62 -3.15
C LEU A 11 7.90 -6.62 -4.28
N SER A 12 6.93 -7.51 -4.05
CA SER A 12 6.28 -8.27 -5.12
C SER A 12 5.75 -7.33 -6.21
N SER A 13 5.59 -7.85 -7.42
CA SER A 13 5.07 -7.06 -8.57
C SER A 13 3.73 -6.41 -8.25
N VAL A 14 2.82 -7.17 -7.63
CA VAL A 14 1.48 -6.74 -7.23
C VAL A 14 1.52 -5.50 -6.32
N ILE A 15 2.36 -5.52 -5.27
CA ILE A 15 2.47 -4.37 -4.36
C ILE A 15 3.18 -3.20 -5.04
N ARG A 16 4.22 -3.48 -5.83
CA ARG A 16 4.96 -2.43 -6.55
C ARG A 16 4.05 -1.68 -7.52
N GLU A 17 3.21 -2.39 -8.26
CA GLU A 17 2.24 -1.80 -9.19
C GLU A 17 1.19 -0.96 -8.45
N ALA A 18 0.63 -1.47 -7.35
CA ALA A 18 -0.32 -0.72 -6.53
C ALA A 18 0.32 0.55 -5.95
N LEU A 19 1.56 0.49 -5.48
CA LEU A 19 2.29 1.65 -4.97
C LEU A 19 2.56 2.68 -6.07
N LEU A 20 2.93 2.25 -7.28
CA LEU A 20 3.10 3.14 -8.43
C LEU A 20 1.78 3.82 -8.81
N GLN A 21 0.67 3.10 -8.80
CA GLN A 21 -0.65 3.67 -9.02
C GLN A 21 -1.04 4.68 -7.93
N ALA A 22 -0.72 4.40 -6.67
CA ALA A 22 -0.96 5.31 -5.56
C ALA A 22 -0.14 6.60 -5.69
N LEU A 23 1.14 6.49 -6.07
CA LEU A 23 1.99 7.65 -6.36
C LEU A 23 1.41 8.50 -7.50
N ASN A 24 0.95 7.87 -8.58
CA ASN A 24 0.35 8.57 -9.72
C ASN A 24 -0.97 9.27 -9.34
N GLU A 25 -1.85 8.61 -8.59
CA GLU A 25 -3.11 9.19 -8.11
C GLU A 25 -2.84 10.39 -7.19
N CYS A 26 -1.95 10.25 -6.21
CA CYS A 26 -1.57 11.35 -5.33
C CYS A 26 -0.98 12.54 -6.11
N ALA A 27 -0.11 12.29 -7.08
CA ALA A 27 0.47 13.34 -7.93
C ALA A 27 -0.61 14.08 -8.74
N GLN A 28 -1.53 13.35 -9.36
CA GLN A 28 -2.64 13.92 -10.15
C GLN A 28 -3.58 14.79 -9.31
N HIS A 29 -3.83 14.38 -8.05
CA HIS A 29 -4.72 15.08 -7.13
C HIS A 29 -4.01 16.10 -6.22
N GLN A 30 -2.72 16.38 -6.45
CA GLN A 30 -1.92 17.30 -5.63
C GLN A 30 -1.91 16.93 -4.12
N ILE A 31 -1.95 15.64 -3.84
CA ILE A 31 -1.81 15.07 -2.51
C ILE A 31 -0.31 14.88 -2.26
N ALA A 32 0.22 15.56 -1.26
CA ALA A 32 1.65 15.60 -0.95
C ALA A 32 2.21 14.28 -0.39
N GLN A 33 1.35 13.48 0.24
CA GLN A 33 1.78 12.34 1.03
C GLN A 33 1.00 11.09 0.68
N VAL A 34 1.72 10.05 0.22
CA VAL A 34 1.15 8.72 0.02
C VAL A 34 1.07 8.02 1.37
N GLN A 35 -0.14 7.60 1.73
CA GLN A 35 -0.45 6.91 2.99
C GLN A 35 -0.75 5.43 2.76
N ILE A 36 -0.79 4.65 3.84
CA ILE A 36 -1.18 3.23 3.83
C ILE A 36 -2.52 3.02 3.11
N SER A 37 -3.51 3.87 3.39
CA SER A 37 -4.83 3.80 2.75
C SER A 37 -4.78 3.93 1.23
N HIS A 38 -3.87 4.72 0.68
CA HIS A 38 -3.69 4.85 -0.78
C HIS A 38 -3.17 3.54 -1.37
N LEU A 39 -2.17 2.91 -0.71
CA LEU A 39 -1.63 1.61 -1.16
C LEU A 39 -2.71 0.52 -1.16
N PHE A 40 -3.42 0.34 -0.04
CA PHE A 40 -4.47 -0.68 0.06
C PHE A 40 -5.64 -0.42 -0.87
N LEU A 41 -6.02 0.84 -1.06
CA LEU A 41 -7.06 1.19 -2.02
C LEU A 41 -6.67 0.78 -3.45
N GLN A 42 -5.40 0.93 -3.84
CA GLN A 42 -4.92 0.50 -5.16
C GLN A 42 -4.82 -1.02 -5.27
N LEU A 43 -4.41 -1.73 -4.22
CA LEU A 43 -4.50 -3.20 -4.19
C LEU A 43 -5.93 -3.69 -4.42
N LEU A 44 -6.95 -3.01 -3.87
CA LEU A 44 -8.36 -3.36 -4.08
C LEU A 44 -8.94 -2.95 -5.45
N LYS A 45 -8.22 -2.11 -6.21
CA LYS A 45 -8.63 -1.59 -7.53
C LYS A 45 -7.97 -2.34 -8.70
N GLN A 46 -7.07 -3.29 -8.43
CA GLN A 46 -6.38 -4.01 -9.50
C GLN A 46 -7.36 -4.77 -10.41
N PRO A 47 -7.05 -4.87 -11.72
CA PRO A 47 -7.95 -5.51 -12.69
C PRO A 47 -8.06 -7.02 -12.44
N GLU A 48 -6.95 -7.65 -12.09
CA GLU A 48 -6.90 -9.06 -11.72
C GLU A 48 -7.00 -9.20 -10.19
N PRO A 49 -7.79 -10.16 -9.68
CA PRO A 49 -7.89 -10.39 -8.24
C PRO A 49 -6.55 -10.86 -7.67
N ASN A 50 -6.10 -10.21 -6.59
CA ASN A 50 -4.90 -10.56 -5.85
C ASN A 50 -5.25 -11.24 -4.51
N GLU A 51 -4.22 -11.62 -3.76
CA GLU A 51 -4.34 -12.34 -2.49
C GLU A 51 -5.21 -11.58 -1.46
N LEU A 52 -5.24 -10.24 -1.49
CA LEU A 52 -6.10 -9.46 -0.61
C LEU A 52 -7.58 -9.70 -0.94
N ILE A 53 -7.96 -9.72 -2.22
CA ILE A 53 -9.34 -9.98 -2.65
C ILE A 53 -9.79 -11.38 -2.21
N PHE A 54 -8.94 -12.40 -2.42
CA PHE A 54 -9.25 -13.77 -1.97
C PHE A 54 -9.37 -13.88 -0.46
N LEU A 55 -8.56 -13.14 0.30
CA LEU A 55 -8.63 -13.13 1.76
C LEU A 55 -9.92 -12.49 2.26
N LEU A 56 -10.30 -11.36 1.67
CA LEU A 56 -11.52 -10.64 2.03
C LEU A 56 -12.76 -11.50 1.77
N ASP A 57 -12.83 -12.17 0.61
CA ASP A 57 -13.90 -13.12 0.28
C ASP A 57 -13.98 -14.27 1.29
N ARG A 58 -12.84 -14.88 1.63
CA ARG A 58 -12.77 -15.97 2.61
C ARG A 58 -13.31 -15.60 4.00
N TYR A 59 -13.15 -14.34 4.41
CA TYR A 59 -13.61 -13.85 5.71
C TYR A 59 -14.93 -13.06 5.64
N ASP A 60 -15.63 -13.12 4.50
CA ASP A 60 -16.91 -12.43 4.27
C ASP A 60 -16.81 -10.91 4.50
N ILE A 61 -15.67 -10.33 4.13
CA ILE A 61 -15.42 -8.89 4.21
C ILE A 61 -15.73 -8.27 2.85
N SER A 62 -16.72 -7.37 2.81
CA SER A 62 -17.11 -6.68 1.59
C SER A 62 -16.00 -5.75 1.08
N VAL A 63 -15.45 -6.08 -0.10
CA VAL A 63 -14.49 -5.25 -0.84
C VAL A 63 -15.06 -3.85 -1.09
N LEU A 64 -16.35 -3.76 -1.44
CA LEU A 64 -17.02 -2.49 -1.72
C LEU A 64 -17.04 -1.60 -0.48
N GLU A 65 -17.42 -2.17 0.66
CA GLU A 65 -17.50 -1.44 1.93
C GLU A 65 -16.11 -1.02 2.42
N LEU A 66 -15.11 -1.91 2.33
CA LEU A 66 -13.73 -1.57 2.69
C LEU A 66 -13.19 -0.43 1.81
N ARG A 67 -13.42 -0.48 0.50
CA ARG A 67 -13.07 0.63 -0.41
C ARG A 67 -13.76 1.93 -0.01
N ARG A 68 -15.04 1.88 0.37
CA ARG A 68 -15.78 3.06 0.82
C ARG A 68 -15.14 3.68 2.07
N GLN A 69 -14.82 2.84 3.06
CA GLN A 69 -14.18 3.26 4.30
C GLN A 69 -12.80 3.87 4.06
N LEU A 70 -11.96 3.22 3.24
CA LEU A 70 -10.65 3.74 2.85
C LEU A 70 -10.75 5.11 2.15
N ASN A 71 -11.65 5.25 1.17
CA ASN A 71 -11.88 6.53 0.50
C ASN A 71 -12.34 7.62 1.48
N SER A 72 -13.20 7.28 2.45
CA SER A 72 -13.65 8.26 3.45
C SER A 72 -12.51 8.76 4.34
N ALA A 73 -11.53 7.91 4.67
CA ALA A 73 -10.33 8.31 5.40
C ALA A 73 -9.46 9.28 4.59
N LEU A 74 -9.41 9.11 3.27
CA LEU A 74 -8.64 9.97 2.35
C LEU A 74 -9.26 11.36 2.13
N LEU A 75 -10.57 11.56 2.39
CA LEU A 75 -11.20 12.88 2.30
C LEU A 75 -10.64 13.89 3.30
N SER A 76 -9.91 13.42 4.32
CA SER A 76 -9.23 14.28 5.31
C SER A 76 -7.79 14.64 4.90
N ALA A 77 -7.30 14.15 3.76
CA ALA A 77 -5.95 14.41 3.28
C ALA A 77 -5.78 15.89 2.89
N HIS A 78 -4.74 16.52 3.43
CA HIS A 78 -4.47 17.93 3.18
C HIS A 78 -3.89 18.10 1.76
N ILE A 79 -4.60 18.85 0.92
CA ILE A 79 -4.09 19.30 -0.38
C ILE A 79 -3.02 20.35 -0.11
N GLN A 80 -1.79 20.10 -0.56
CA GLN A 80 -0.71 21.08 -0.49
C GLN A 80 -0.19 21.31 -1.89
N SER A 81 -0.55 22.46 -2.46
CA SER A 81 0.07 22.92 -3.69
C SER A 81 1.55 23.20 -3.41
N HIS A 82 2.45 22.57 -4.17
CA HIS A 82 3.91 22.82 -4.21
C HIS A 82 4.83 22.01 -3.29
N SER A 83 4.36 20.92 -2.66
CA SER A 83 5.23 20.00 -1.91
C SER A 83 5.74 18.83 -2.78
N THR A 84 6.97 18.39 -2.56
CA THR A 84 7.48 17.11 -3.08
C THR A 84 6.60 15.96 -2.60
N LEU A 85 6.20 15.07 -3.52
CA LEU A 85 5.48 13.85 -3.17
C LEU A 85 6.36 12.93 -2.31
N VAL A 86 5.87 12.55 -1.12
CA VAL A 86 6.59 11.69 -0.18
C VAL A 86 5.74 10.51 0.28
N LEU A 87 6.39 9.42 0.70
CA LEU A 87 5.70 8.36 1.44
C LEU A 87 5.53 8.81 2.91
N SER A 88 4.40 8.49 3.51
CA SER A 88 4.21 8.73 4.95
C SER A 88 5.16 7.88 5.78
N GLU A 89 5.53 8.38 6.96
CA GLU A 89 6.36 7.62 7.90
C GLU A 89 5.71 6.27 8.25
N ALA A 90 4.39 6.26 8.49
CA ALA A 90 3.64 5.04 8.74
C ALA A 90 3.75 4.02 7.60
N LEU A 91 3.70 4.47 6.33
CA LEU A 91 3.89 3.57 5.19
C LEU A 91 5.32 3.03 5.13
N ILE A 92 6.33 3.84 5.43
CA ILE A 92 7.72 3.39 5.48
C ILE A 92 7.91 2.34 6.58
N ILE A 93 7.36 2.56 7.77
CA ILE A 93 7.41 1.62 8.89
C ILE A 93 6.73 0.30 8.53
N LEU A 94 5.53 0.35 7.91
CA LEU A 94 4.82 -0.83 7.43
C LEU A 94 5.70 -1.68 6.49
N LEU A 95 6.36 -1.04 5.50
CA LEU A 95 7.25 -1.74 4.58
C LEU A 95 8.47 -2.35 5.27
N GLN A 96 9.01 -1.68 6.30
CA GLN A 96 10.12 -2.19 7.08
C GLN A 96 9.74 -3.41 7.91
N GLN A 97 8.56 -3.40 8.55
CA GLN A 97 8.04 -4.53 9.31
C GLN A 97 7.68 -5.70 8.39
N ALA A 98 7.04 -5.42 7.25
CA ALA A 98 6.72 -6.45 6.26
C ALA A 98 7.99 -7.13 5.71
N TRP A 99 9.08 -6.38 5.54
CA TRP A 99 10.39 -6.96 5.23
C TRP A 99 10.92 -7.88 6.33
N GLN A 100 10.77 -7.50 7.60
CA GLN A 100 11.20 -8.36 8.72
C GLN A 100 10.45 -9.70 8.72
N PHE A 101 9.14 -9.68 8.47
CA PHE A 101 8.35 -10.90 8.31
C PHE A 101 8.81 -11.74 7.12
N SER A 102 9.03 -11.14 5.96
CA SER A 102 9.50 -11.88 4.78
C SER A 102 10.86 -12.55 5.03
N GLN A 103 11.76 -11.89 5.76
CA GLN A 103 13.06 -12.46 6.12
C GLN A 103 12.93 -13.64 7.09
N ALA A 104 12.02 -13.58 8.05
CA ALA A 104 11.76 -14.69 8.98
C ALA A 104 11.26 -15.94 8.25
N GLU A 105 10.48 -15.75 7.17
CA GLU A 105 9.99 -16.82 6.30
C GLU A 105 10.96 -17.24 5.19
N GLN A 106 12.17 -16.67 5.16
CA GLN A 106 13.15 -16.86 4.09
C GLN A 106 12.61 -16.51 2.69
N CYS A 107 11.61 -15.61 2.63
CA CYS A 107 11.00 -15.15 1.40
C CYS A 107 11.77 -13.93 0.86
N PRO A 108 12.24 -13.97 -0.40
CA PRO A 108 13.05 -12.89 -0.98
C PRO A 108 12.23 -11.64 -1.32
N GLN A 109 10.90 -11.69 -1.18
CA GLN A 109 9.99 -10.62 -1.53
C GLN A 109 8.95 -10.35 -0.43
N ILE A 110 8.54 -9.09 -0.34
CA ILE A 110 7.40 -8.64 0.45
C ILE A 110 6.13 -8.91 -0.37
N ASN A 111 5.21 -9.70 0.16
CA ASN A 111 3.92 -10.03 -0.46
C ASN A 111 2.78 -9.42 0.38
N ILE A 112 1.53 -9.59 -0.06
CA ILE A 112 0.36 -8.99 0.60
C ILE A 112 0.21 -9.50 2.04
N PHE A 113 0.51 -10.77 2.31
CA PHE A 113 0.42 -11.32 3.66
C PHE A 113 1.42 -10.66 4.62
N HIS A 114 2.66 -10.42 4.17
CA HIS A 114 3.65 -9.69 4.96
C HIS A 114 3.19 -8.25 5.27
N LEU A 115 2.48 -7.57 4.35
CA LEU A 115 1.90 -6.24 4.61
C LEU A 115 0.77 -6.29 5.64
N LEU A 116 -0.05 -7.33 5.65
CA LEU A 116 -1.17 -7.47 6.57
C LEU A 116 -0.73 -7.87 7.99
N GLN A 117 0.42 -8.53 8.10
CA GLN A 117 1.01 -8.93 9.39
C GLN A 117 1.81 -7.80 10.07
N ALA A 118 2.29 -6.84 9.28
CA ALA A 118 3.04 -5.66 9.71
C ALA A 118 2.20 -4.66 10.51
#